data_AF-A0A5C6Z8A6-F1
#
_entry.id   AF-A0A5C6Z8A6-F1
#
_cell.length_a   1.000
_cell.length_b   1.000
_cell.length_c   1.000
_cell.angle_alpha   90.00
_cell.angle_beta   90.00
_cell.angle_gamma   90.00
#
_symmetry.space_group_name_H-M   'P 1'
#
loop_
_entity.id
_entity.type
_entity.pdbx_description
1 polymer ?
#
loop_
_entity_poly.entity_id
_entity_poly.type
_entity_poly.pdbx_seq_one_letter_code
_entity_poly.pdbx_strand_id
1 'polypeptide(L)' 'MTQIVAIVSRHGSLHRELPDPDHLLLTGVRWGAVEEFPTPAYWTQQALRHRLDGPAPRASGRSLA' A
#
# COMPACT_ATOMS: atom_id res chain seq x y z
N MET A 1 -13.59 10.98 4.88
CA MET A 1 -13.12 11.18 3.50
C MET A 1 -12.04 10.15 3.18
N THR A 2 -12.18 9.42 2.07
CA THR A 2 -11.13 8.51 1.58
C THR A 2 -9.88 9.29 1.20
N GLN A 3 -8.71 8.66 1.27
CA GLN A 3 -7.42 9.27 0.93
C GLN A 3 -6.88 8.65 -0.36
N ILE A 4 -6.18 9.43 -1.19
CA ILE A 4 -5.66 8.94 -2.47
C ILE A 4 -4.13 8.87 -2.37
N VAL A 5 -3.59 7.71 -2.72
CA VAL A 5 -2.15 7.52 -2.92
C VAL A 5 -1.86 7.48 -4.41
N ALA A 6 -1.05 8.44 -4.87
CA ALA A 6 -0.48 8.44 -6.20
C ALA A 6 1.04 8.23 -6.10
N ILE A 7 1.54 7.17 -6.71
CA ILE A 7 2.97 6.83 -6.78
C ILE A 7 3.38 6.93 -8.24
N VAL A 8 4.38 7.76 -8.52
CA VAL A 8 4.98 7.89 -9.85
C VAL A 8 6.43 7.47 -9.73
N SER A 9 6.84 6.54 -10.60
CA SER A 9 8.20 6.02 -10.68
C SER A 9 8.70 6.00 -12.12
N ARG A 10 9.96 5.62 -12.30
CA ARG A 10 10.53 5.37 -13.63
C ARG A 10 9.89 4.19 -14.37
N HIS A 11 9.30 3.23 -13.65
CA HIS A 11 8.76 1.99 -14.21
C HIS A 11 7.24 2.05 -14.43
N GLY A 12 6.59 3.13 -14.00
CA GLY A 12 5.16 3.35 -14.16
C GLY A 12 4.57 4.27 -13.10
N SER A 13 3.26 4.43 -13.15
CA SER A 13 2.47 5.16 -12.15
C SER A 13 1.35 4.27 -11.61
N LEU A 14 1.00 4.48 -10.34
CA LEU A 14 -0.10 3.79 -9.66
C LEU A 14 -0.90 4.79 -8.84
N HIS A 15 -2.20 4.77 -9.04
CA HIS A 15 -3.15 5.56 -8.26
C HIS A 15 -4.08 4.59 -7.54
N ARG A 16 -4.25 4.76 -6.22
CA ARG A 16 -5.13 3.93 -5.41
C ARG A 16 -5.81 4.76 -4.34
N GLU A 17 -7.12 4.60 -4.26
CA GLU A 17 -7.90 5.05 -3.11
C GLU A 17 -7.65 4.12 -1.93
N LEU A 18 -7.31 4.70 -0.79
CA LEU A 18 -7.27 4.03 0.50
C LEU A 18 -8.43 4.53 1.35
N PRO A 19 -8.89 3.73 2.32
CA PRO A 19 -10.01 4.15 3.12
C PRO A 19 -9.60 5.28 4.07
N ASP A 20 -10.62 5.89 4.67
CA ASP A 20 -10.48 7.06 5.52
C ASP A 20 -9.49 6.84 6.68
N PRO A 21 -8.64 7.83 7.03
CA PRO A 21 -7.66 7.71 8.11
C PRO A 21 -8.26 7.39 9.50
N ASP A 22 -9.50 7.80 9.74
CA ASP A 22 -10.27 7.52 10.95
C ASP A 22 -11.00 6.16 10.91
N HIS A 23 -11.01 5.47 9.77
CA HIS A 23 -11.62 4.15 9.64
C HIS A 23 -10.91 3.14 10.56
N LEU A 24 -11.70 2.49 11.44
CA LEU A 24 -11.22 1.40 12.27
C LEU A 24 -11.09 0.13 11.43
N LEU A 25 -9.85 -0.36 11.30
CA LEU A 25 -9.54 -1.64 10.67
C LEU A 25 -9.80 -2.80 11.63
N LEU A 26 -9.31 -2.66 12.86
CA LEU A 26 -9.49 -3.62 13.95
C LEU A 26 -9.83 -2.83 15.22
N THR A 27 -10.23 -3.54 16.27
CA THR A 27 -10.49 -2.90 17.57
C THR A 27 -9.22 -2.20 18.06
N GLY A 28 -9.29 -0.87 18.20
CA GLY A 28 -8.15 -0.03 18.60
C GLY A 28 -7.13 0.27 17.49
N VAL A 29 -7.33 -0.22 16.26
CA VAL A 29 -6.41 0.02 15.14
C VAL A 29 -7.14 0.74 14.03
N ARG A 30 -6.73 1.97 13.78
CA ARG A 30 -7.20 2.78 12.65
C ARG A 30 -6.33 2.55 11.42
N TRP A 31 -6.86 2.88 10.26
CA TRP A 31 -6.08 2.92 9.03
C TRP A 31 -4.98 3.97 9.03
N GLY A 32 -5.25 5.12 9.64
CA GLY A 32 -4.29 6.21 9.76
C GLY A 32 -3.96 6.89 8.42
N ALA A 33 -3.16 7.93 8.50
CA ALA A 33 -2.71 8.68 7.33
C ALA A 33 -1.47 8.03 6.70
N VAL A 34 -1.31 8.20 5.38
CA VAL A 34 -0.17 7.64 4.62
C VAL A 34 1.17 8.19 5.10
N GLU A 35 1.21 9.42 5.64
CA GLU A 35 2.39 10.10 6.14
C GLU A 35 2.70 9.75 7.60
N GLU A 36 1.79 9.04 8.27
CA GLU A 36 1.90 8.69 9.69
C GLU A 36 2.51 7.30 9.85
N PHE A 37 3.75 7.25 10.35
CA PHE A 37 4.37 5.99 10.73
C PHE A 37 3.91 5.58 12.15
N PRO A 38 3.58 4.29 12.41
CA PRO A 38 3.63 3.12 11.52
C PRO A 38 2.23 2.65 11.08
N THR A 39 1.41 3.54 10.50
CA THR A 39 0.03 3.19 10.19
C THR A 39 -0.06 2.14 9.06
N PRO A 40 -1.17 1.41 8.98
CA PRO A 40 -1.35 0.50 7.85
C PRO A 40 -1.44 1.22 6.48
N ALA A 41 -1.95 2.45 6.43
CA ALA A 41 -1.93 3.26 5.20
C ALA A 41 -0.49 3.55 4.74
N TYR A 42 0.38 3.93 5.68
CA TYR A 42 1.82 4.11 5.44
C TYR A 42 2.45 2.83 4.86
N TRP A 43 2.23 1.68 5.51
CA TRP A 43 2.80 0.41 5.03
C TRP A 43 2.25 -0.03 3.67
N THR A 44 0.97 0.24 3.42
CA THR A 44 0.35 -0.02 2.11
C THR A 44 1.04 0.80 1.01
N GLN A 45 1.30 2.09 1.25
CA GLN A 45 2.02 2.94 0.31
C GLN A 45 3.46 2.46 0.08
N GLN A 46 4.19 2.08 1.13
CA GLN A 46 5.55 1.52 0.98
C GLN A 46 5.56 0.21 0.18
N ALA A 47 4.62 -0.70 0.45
CA ALA A 47 4.51 -1.97 -0.28
C ALA A 47 4.17 -1.76 -1.76
N LEU A 48 3.29 -0.79 -2.07
CA LEU A 48 2.95 -0.43 -3.45
C LEU A 48 4.15 0.17 -4.18
N ARG A 49 4.90 1.07 -3.54
CA ARG A 49 6.11 1.65 -4.12
C ARG A 49 7.16 0.58 -4.41
N HIS A 50 7.40 -0.31 -3.45
CA HIS A 50 8.33 -1.43 -3.64
C HIS A 50 7.89 -2.36 -4.81
N ARG A 51 6.59 -2.61 -4.99
CA ARG A 51 6.10 -3.42 -6.12
C ARG A 51 6.29 -2.72 -7.47
N LEU A 52 6.19 -1.39 -7.50
CA LEU A 52 6.34 -0.60 -8.72
C LEU A 52 7.81 -0.46 -9.13
N ASP A 53 8.70 -0.31 -8.15
CA ASP A 53 10.13 -0.11 -8.38
C ASP A 53 10.94 -1.42 -8.43
N GLY A 54 10.43 -2.46 -7.78
CA GLY A 54 11.13 -3.74 -7.61
C GLY A 54 11.08 -4.63 -8.86
N PRO A 55 12.05 -5.56 -9.00
CA PRO A 55 12.00 -6.56 -10.05
C PRO A 55 10.73 -7.42 -9.90
N ALA A 56 10.17 -7.85 -11.02
CA ALA A 56 9.04 -8.77 -11.01
C ALA A 56 9.37 -10.00 -10.12
N PRO A 57 8.44 -10.43 -9.24
CA PRO A 57 8.70 -11.55 -8.34
C PRO A 57 9.11 -12.77 -9.16
N ARG A 58 10.24 -13.37 -8.79
CA ARG A 58 10.72 -14.60 -9.43
C ARG A 58 9.72 -15.71 -9.15
N ALA A 59 9.23 -16.36 -10.22
CA ALA A 59 8.36 -17.52 -10.09
C ALA A 59 9.05 -18.57 -9.19
N SER A 60 8.39 -18.96 -8.10
CA SER A 60 8.91 -19.93 -7.13
C SER A 60 8.80 -21.38 -7.63
N GLY A 61 8.14 -21.60 -8.78
CA GLY A 61 7.82 -22.93 -9.31
C GLY A 61 6.80 -23.71 -8.47
N ARG A 62 6.26 -23.11 -7.40
CA ARG A 62 5.29 -23.71 -6.50
C ARG A 62 3.89 -23.20 -6.85
N SER A 63 3.01 -24.11 -7.26
CA SER A 63 1.58 -23.83 -7.37
C SER A 63 0.97 -23.79 -5.96
N LEU A 64 0.00 -22.90 -5.74
CA LEU A 64 -0.85 -22.90 -4.54
C LEU A 64 -1.98 -23.93 -4.75
N ALA A 65 -1.60 -25.21 -4.92
CA ALA A 65 -2.52 -26.33 -5.06
C ALA A 65 -2.50 -27.20 -3.81
#